data_AF-A0A538E5S4-F1
#
_entry.id   AF-A0A538E5S4-F1
#
_cell.length_a   1.000
_cell.length_b   1.000
_cell.length_c   1.000
_cell.angle_alpha   90.00
_cell.angle_beta   90.00
_cell.angle_gamma   90.00
#
_symmetry.space_group_name_H-M   'P 1'
#
loop_
_entity.id
_entity.type
_entity.pdbx_description
1 polymer ?
#
loop_
_entity_poly.entity_id
_entity_poly.type
_entity_poly.pdbx_seq_one_letter_code
_entity_poly.pdbx_strand_id
1 'polypeptide(L)' 'MKTSLGIWALGPMVTRFVPGGYQPQHASESTAVKVTRAVAGLGDLIDDYEFHYPQELSE' A
#
# COMPACT_ATOMS: atom_id res chain seq x y z
N MET A 1 14.81 -12.15 -12.05
CA MET A 1 14.62 -11.72 -10.65
C MET A 1 13.15 -11.40 -10.52
N LYS A 2 12.43 -11.98 -9.55
CA LYS A 2 11.01 -11.63 -9.31
C LYS A 2 10.95 -10.50 -8.30
N THR A 3 10.25 -9.42 -8.63
CA THR A 3 10.07 -8.26 -7.77
C THR A 3 8.65 -8.26 -7.21
N SER A 4 8.54 -8.55 -5.92
CA SER A 4 7.27 -8.42 -5.18
C SER A 4 7.24 -7.11 -4.41
N LEU A 5 6.07 -6.49 -4.32
CA LEU A 5 5.83 -5.31 -3.49
C LEU A 5 5.07 -5.69 -2.23
N GLY A 6 5.74 -5.59 -1.09
CA GLY A 6 5.11 -5.68 0.23
C GLY A 6 4.27 -4.44 0.49
N ILE A 7 2.94 -4.58 0.39
CA ILE A 7 2.00 -3.50 0.67
C ILE A 7 1.73 -3.49 2.18
N TRP A 8 2.41 -2.58 2.89
CA TRP A 8 2.04 -2.20 4.26
C TRP A 8 0.70 -1.46 4.24
N ALA A 9 -0.38 -2.23 4.31
CA ALA A 9 -1.77 -1.83 4.56
C ALA A 9 -2.21 -0.46 3.97
N LEU A 10 -1.74 -0.07 2.78
CA LEU A 10 -2.11 1.16 2.03
C LEU A 10 -2.45 2.37 2.94
N GLY A 11 -1.65 2.54 3.99
CA GLY A 11 -1.91 3.47 5.07
C GLY A 11 -1.40 4.86 4.74
N PRO A 12 -1.91 5.91 5.41
CA PRO A 12 -1.31 7.22 5.29
C PRO A 12 0.14 7.12 5.80
N MET A 13 1.11 7.47 4.95
CA MET A 13 2.54 7.51 5.31
C MET A 13 2.80 8.67 6.28
N VAL A 14 2.30 8.54 7.50
CA VAL A 14 2.35 9.59 8.53
C VAL A 14 3.78 9.73 9.03
N THR A 15 4.21 10.98 9.16
CA THR A 15 5.48 11.32 9.79
C THR A 15 5.27 12.46 10.78
N ARG A 16 6.28 12.74 11.62
CA ARG A 16 6.27 13.90 12.53
C ARG A 16 5.99 15.24 11.81
N PHE A 17 6.42 15.36 10.55
CA PHE A 17 6.32 16.60 9.78
C PHE A 17 5.14 16.60 8.79
N VAL A 18 4.51 15.44 8.58
CA VAL A 18 3.34 15.30 7.71
C VAL A 18 2.27 14.50 8.48
N PRO A 19 1.52 15.16 9.39
CA PRO A 19 0.56 14.47 10.27
C PRO A 19 -0.58 13.79 9.51
N GLY A 20 -0.99 14.33 8.36
CA GLY A 20 -2.01 13.74 7.49
C GLY A 20 -1.48 12.62 6.57
N GLY A 21 -0.17 12.36 6.57
CA GLY A 21 0.48 11.44 5.67
C GLY A 21 0.58 11.92 4.21
N TYR A 22 1.25 11.13 3.39
CA TYR A 22 1.36 11.37 1.95
C TYR A 22 0.01 11.15 1.24
N GLN A 23 -0.32 12.03 0.30
CA GLN A 23 -1.57 12.06 -0.46
C GLN A 23 -2.85 11.88 0.39
N PRO A 24 -3.14 12.84 1.31
CA PRO A 24 -4.27 12.75 2.23
C PRO A 24 -5.64 12.70 1.51
N GLN A 25 -5.73 13.15 0.26
CA GLN A 25 -6.95 13.04 -0.54
C GLN A 25 -7.42 11.59 -0.78
N HIS A 26 -6.53 10.60 -0.63
CA HIS A 26 -6.84 9.18 -0.79
C HIS A 26 -7.07 8.45 0.56
N ALA A 27 -7.04 9.19 1.69
CA ALA A 27 -7.11 8.58 3.02
C ALA A 27 -8.40 7.78 3.26
N SER A 28 -9.51 8.23 2.67
CA SER A 28 -10.84 7.62 2.81
C SER A 28 -11.15 6.54 1.76
N GLU A 29 -10.21 6.20 0.87
CA GLU A 29 -10.42 5.13 -0.10
C GLU A 29 -10.58 3.77 0.62
N SER A 30 -11.49 2.93 0.13
CA SER A 30 -11.57 1.54 0.58
C SER A 30 -10.30 0.78 0.14
N THR A 31 -9.98 -0.32 0.83
CA THR A 31 -8.85 -1.17 0.47
C THR A 31 -8.92 -1.62 -0.99
N ALA A 32 -10.10 -1.97 -1.50
CA ALA A 32 -10.29 -2.36 -2.89
C ALA A 32 -9.87 -1.25 -3.87
N VAL A 33 -10.31 -0.01 -3.64
CA VAL A 33 -9.95 1.15 -4.48
C VAL A 33 -8.44 1.39 -4.47
N LYS A 34 -7.82 1.29 -3.28
CA LYS A 34 -6.37 1.47 -3.13
C LYS A 34 -5.60 0.39 -3.90
N VAL A 35 -6.06 -0.87 -3.89
CA VAL A 35 -5.48 -1.98 -4.66
C VAL A 35 -5.63 -1.74 -6.16
N THR A 36 -6.80 -1.34 -6.64
CA THR A 36 -7.00 -1.01 -8.05
C THR A 36 -6.03 0.07 -8.52
N ARG A 37 -5.80 1.12 -7.71
CA ARG A 37 -4.84 2.18 -8.03
C ARG A 37 -3.38 1.68 -8.05
N ALA A 38 -3.01 0.81 -7.10
CA ALA A 38 -1.69 0.20 -7.08
C ALA A 38 -1.44 -0.66 -8.33
N VAL A 39 -2.38 -1.53 -8.69
CA VAL A 39 -2.30 -2.36 -9.90
C VAL A 39 -2.22 -1.50 -11.17
N ALA A 40 -3.07 -0.47 -11.27
CA ALA A 40 -3.07 0.42 -12.43
C ALA A 40 -1.78 1.23 -12.57
N GLY A 41 -1.10 1.57 -11.47
CA GLY A 41 0.12 2.37 -11.49
C GLY A 41 1.41 1.57 -11.55
N LEU A 42 1.43 0.36 -11.02
CA LEU A 42 2.65 -0.43 -10.80
C LEU A 42 2.63 -1.81 -11.48
N GLY A 43 1.51 -2.21 -12.10
CA GLY A 43 1.33 -3.56 -12.66
C GLY A 43 2.36 -3.94 -13.73
N ASP A 44 2.88 -2.98 -14.50
CA ASP A 44 3.91 -3.23 -15.50
C ASP A 44 5.33 -3.38 -14.90
N LEU A 45 5.50 -3.03 -13.62
CA LEU A 45 6.78 -2.97 -12.92
C LEU A 45 6.95 -4.05 -11.85
N ILE A 46 5.84 -4.64 -11.40
CA ILE A 46 5.79 -5.52 -10.24
C ILE A 46 5.20 -6.86 -10.66
N ASP A 47 5.84 -7.95 -10.25
CA ASP A 47 5.41 -9.31 -10.58
C ASP A 47 4.29 -9.81 -9.64
N ASP A 48 4.26 -9.34 -8.39
CA ASP A 48 3.31 -9.78 -7.37
C ASP A 48 3.06 -8.74 -6.24
N TYR A 49 1.93 -8.88 -5.55
CA TYR A 49 1.53 -8.02 -4.43
C TYR A 49 1.28 -8.82 -3.17
N GLU A 50 1.94 -8.44 -2.07
CA GLU A 50 1.79 -9.09 -0.77
C GLU A 50 1.10 -8.17 0.23
N PHE A 51 0.11 -8.70 0.95
CA PHE A 51 -0.64 -7.96 1.97
C PHE A 51 -0.24 -8.43 3.35
N HIS A 52 0.23 -7.51 4.19
CA HIS A 52 0.47 -7.78 5.60
C HIS A 52 -0.67 -7.30 6.46
N TYR A 53 -1.19 -8.20 7.29
CA TYR A 53 -2.27 -7.88 8.24
C TYR A 53 -1.72 -7.67 9.65
N PRO A 54 -2.30 -6.77 10.47
CA PRO A 54 -1.76 -6.46 11.79
C PRO A 54 -1.69 -7.65 12.77
N GLN A 55 -2.44 -8.72 12.52
CA GLN A 55 -2.46 -9.95 13.33
C GLN A 55 -1.70 -11.12 12.67
N GLU A 56 -1.05 -10.87 11.54
CA GLU A 56 -0.25 -11.88 10.87
C GLU A 56 1.00 -12.18 11.71
N LEU A 57 1.27 -13.46 11.94
CA LEU A 57 2.50 -13.91 12.57
C LEU A 57 3.59 -13.90 11.50
N SER A 58 4.64 -13.10 11.69
CA SER A 58 5.83 -13.17 10.85
C SER A 58 6.59 -14.47 11.17
N GLU A 59 6.80 -15.33 10.18
CA GLU A 59 7.79 -16.43 10.25
C GLU A 59 9.22 -15.92 10.06
#